data_AF-A0A318Q2M3-F1
#
_entry.id   AF-A0A318Q2M3-F1
#
_cell.length_a   1.000
_cell.length_b   1.000
_cell.length_c   1.000
_cell.angle_alpha   90.00
_cell.angle_beta   90.00
_cell.angle_gamma   90.00
#
_symmetry.space_group_name_H-M   'P 1'
#
loop_
_entity.id
_entity.type
_entity.pdbx_description
1 polymer ?
#
loop_
_entity_poly.entity_id
_entity_poly.type
_entity_poly.pdbx_seq_one_letter_code
_entity_poly.pdbx_strand_id
1 'polypeptide(L)'
;MSDDAPRTVAARIGDDLPRVDVIGLANTRRIMHAERHNDGSRMPMFIPTPSWARLLELHCMGDGDQPRLVPSRVMDGLERALGRIMTEVVRHDAGQDAPLRPVYDVTSDLFGAEGPVEIRMLVDRTTGVACMLAGPPADIAALPLESAP
;
A
#
# COMPACT_ATOMS: atom_id res chain seq x y z
N MET A 1 12.63 28.55 -6.88
CA MET A 1 11.89 27.42 -7.48
C MET A 1 12.60 26.17 -6.99
N SER A 2 12.05 25.50 -5.97
CA SER A 2 12.65 24.28 -5.42
C SER A 2 12.56 23.17 -6.46
N ASP A 3 13.69 22.54 -6.75
CA ASP A 3 13.77 21.24 -7.40
C ASP A 3 13.03 20.22 -6.54
N ASP A 4 11.76 19.97 -6.85
CA ASP A 4 10.98 18.85 -6.32
C ASP A 4 11.17 17.65 -7.25
N ALA A 5 12.43 17.24 -7.44
CA ALA A 5 12.71 15.94 -8.02
C ALA A 5 12.13 14.88 -7.07
N PRO A 6 11.39 13.87 -7.57
CA PRO A 6 10.94 12.78 -6.72
C PRO A 6 12.17 12.14 -6.10
N ARG A 7 12.38 12.41 -4.81
CA ARG A 7 13.51 11.86 -4.06
C ARG A 7 13.20 10.40 -3.82
N THR A 8 13.59 9.54 -4.74
CA THR A 8 13.62 8.09 -4.51
C THR A 8 14.48 7.85 -3.29
N VAL A 9 13.89 7.30 -2.23
CA VAL A 9 14.61 6.93 -1.02
C VAL A 9 14.95 5.45 -1.13
N ALA A 10 16.24 5.13 -1.15
CA ALA A 10 16.68 3.73 -1.14
C ALA A 10 16.31 3.10 0.21
N ALA A 11 15.66 1.95 0.17
CA ALA A 11 15.31 1.18 1.35
C ALA A 11 16.01 -0.18 1.32
N ARG A 12 16.52 -0.64 2.47
CA ARG A 12 17.08 -1.97 2.61
C ARG A 12 15.97 -2.95 2.93
N ILE A 13 15.87 -4.04 2.18
CA ILE A 13 14.93 -5.13 2.45
C ILE A 13 15.63 -6.14 3.36
N GLY A 14 15.03 -6.44 4.51
CA GLY A 14 15.50 -7.51 5.40
C GLY A 14 15.13 -8.90 4.86
N ASP A 15 15.90 -9.92 5.24
CA ASP A 15 15.63 -11.32 4.88
C ASP A 15 14.43 -11.91 5.64
N ASP A 16 13.89 -11.18 6.61
CA ASP A 16 12.79 -11.55 7.49
C ASP A 16 11.41 -11.16 6.97
N LEU A 17 11.32 -10.53 5.78
CA LEU A 17 10.03 -10.22 5.18
C LEU A 17 9.25 -11.51 4.83
N PRO A 18 7.96 -11.60 5.18
CA PRO A 18 7.14 -12.76 4.89
C PRO A 18 7.01 -12.98 3.37
N ARG A 19 7.15 -14.24 2.96
CA ARG A 19 7.00 -14.67 1.57
C ARG A 19 5.57 -15.15 1.32
N VAL A 20 4.84 -14.44 0.47
CA VAL A 20 3.41 -14.66 0.22
C VAL A 20 3.14 -14.84 -1.27
N ASP A 21 2.05 -15.53 -1.62
CA ASP A 21 1.55 -15.60 -3.00
C ASP A 21 0.84 -14.31 -3.42
N VAL A 22 1.59 -13.22 -3.60
CA VAL A 22 1.02 -11.91 -3.95
C VAL A 22 0.32 -11.99 -5.31
N ILE A 23 0.93 -12.66 -6.28
CA ILE A 23 0.33 -12.89 -7.60
C ILE A 23 -0.98 -13.66 -7.49
N GLY A 24 -1.03 -14.73 -6.69
CA GLY A 24 -2.25 -15.49 -6.44
C GLY A 24 -3.35 -14.66 -5.79
N LEU A 25 -3.01 -13.83 -4.79
CA LEU A 25 -3.95 -12.91 -4.14
C LEU A 25 -4.51 -11.88 -5.14
N ALA A 26 -3.67 -11.34 -6.03
CA ALA A 26 -4.10 -10.39 -7.05
C ALA A 26 -4.99 -11.07 -8.11
N ASN A 27 -4.59 -12.24 -8.61
CA ASN A 27 -5.34 -13.00 -9.62
C ASN A 27 -6.71 -13.47 -9.10
N THR A 28 -6.81 -13.77 -7.82
CA THR A 28 -8.08 -14.13 -7.16
C THR A 28 -8.87 -12.92 -6.67
N ARG A 29 -8.43 -11.69 -6.99
CA ARG A 29 -9.07 -10.43 -6.59
C ARG A 29 -9.29 -10.31 -5.08
N ARG A 30 -8.34 -10.81 -4.30
CA ARG A 30 -8.29 -10.57 -2.84
C ARG A 30 -7.59 -9.24 -2.55
N ILE A 31 -6.59 -8.89 -3.34
CA ILE A 31 -5.92 -7.60 -3.31
C ILE A 31 -6.00 -6.91 -4.68
N MET A 32 -5.91 -5.59 -4.68
CA MET A 32 -5.93 -4.73 -5.85
C MET A 32 -4.63 -3.94 -5.95
N HIS A 33 -4.07 -3.80 -7.15
CA HIS A 33 -2.90 -2.96 -7.38
C HIS A 33 -3.27 -1.49 -7.15
N ALA A 34 -2.53 -0.84 -6.26
CA ALA A 34 -2.71 0.55 -5.84
C ALA A 34 -1.73 1.50 -6.56
N GLU A 35 -1.24 1.10 -7.74
CA GLU A 35 -0.44 1.95 -8.61
C GLU A 35 -0.96 1.88 -10.03
N ARG A 36 -0.93 3.01 -10.71
CA ARG A 36 -1.28 3.13 -12.12
C ARG A 36 -0.05 3.05 -13.04
N HIS A 37 1.11 3.48 -12.55
CA HIS A 37 2.36 3.46 -13.30
C HIS A 37 3.46 2.79 -12.48
N ASN A 38 3.94 1.65 -12.98
CA ASN A 38 5.13 1.00 -12.44
C ASN A 38 6.24 1.11 -13.50
N ASP A 39 7.17 2.03 -13.28
CA ASP A 39 8.38 2.19 -14.11
C ASP A 39 9.54 1.31 -13.62
N GLY A 40 9.27 0.38 -12.70
CA GLY A 40 10.23 -0.50 -12.05
C GLY A 40 11.05 0.17 -10.95
N SER A 41 10.86 1.47 -10.69
CA SER A 41 11.63 2.21 -9.68
C SER A 41 10.98 2.21 -8.30
N ARG A 42 9.71 1.80 -8.21
CA ARG A 42 8.90 1.80 -6.98
C ARG A 42 8.51 0.39 -6.61
N MET A 43 8.42 0.16 -5.31
CA MET A 43 7.91 -1.08 -4.77
C MET A 43 6.41 -1.17 -5.06
N PRO A 44 5.93 -2.24 -5.72
CA PRO A 44 4.52 -2.44 -6.01
C PRO A 44 3.64 -2.29 -4.76
N MET A 45 2.55 -1.54 -4.90
CA MET A 45 1.62 -1.26 -3.82
C MET A 45 0.28 -1.97 -4.06
N PHE A 46 -0.27 -2.56 -3.01
CA PHE A 46 -1.55 -3.25 -3.04
C PHE A 46 -2.43 -2.81 -1.87
N ILE A 47 -3.74 -2.96 -2.03
CA ILE A 47 -4.72 -2.84 -0.96
C ILE A 47 -5.70 -4.03 -0.97
N PRO A 48 -6.32 -4.41 0.16
CA PRO A 48 -7.39 -5.38 0.15
C PRO A 48 -8.58 -4.92 -0.70
N THR A 49 -9.22 -5.86 -1.39
CA THR A 49 -10.37 -5.56 -2.26
C THR A 49 -11.56 -4.95 -1.50
N PRO A 50 -11.90 -5.37 -0.25
CA PRO A 50 -12.91 -4.68 0.55
C PRO A 50 -12.58 -3.22 0.81
N SER A 51 -11.30 -2.91 1.07
CA SER A 51 -10.84 -1.53 1.25
C SER A 51 -11.00 -0.72 -0.02
N TRP A 52 -10.71 -1.31 -1.20
CA TRP A 52 -10.95 -0.65 -2.49
C TRP A 52 -12.44 -0.38 -2.74
N ALA A 53 -13.31 -1.35 -2.47
CA ALA A 53 -14.75 -1.19 -2.62
C ALA A 53 -15.29 -0.05 -1.75
N ARG A 54 -14.80 0.06 -0.50
CA ARG A 54 -15.14 1.15 0.42
C ARG A 54 -14.72 2.52 -0.11
N LEU A 55 -13.54 2.62 -0.73
CA LEU A 55 -13.08 3.87 -1.36
C LEU A 55 -13.96 4.28 -2.53
N LEU A 56 -14.39 3.32 -3.35
CA LEU A 56 -15.31 3.59 -4.45
C LEU A 56 -16.69 4.02 -3.96
N GLU A 57 -17.19 3.39 -2.90
CA GLU A 57 -18.45 3.81 -2.28
C GLU A 57 -18.36 5.25 -1.77
N LEU A 58 -17.31 5.56 -1.00
CA LEU A 58 -17.08 6.86 -0.39
C LEU A 58 -16.94 7.98 -1.43
N HIS A 59 -16.16 7.75 -2.49
CA HIS A 59 -15.76 8.82 -3.42
C HIS A 59 -16.49 8.81 -4.77
N CYS A 60 -17.01 7.67 -5.22
CA CYS A 60 -17.68 7.55 -6.51
C CYS A 60 -19.21 7.47 -6.39
N MET A 61 -19.73 6.93 -5.29
CA MET A 61 -21.17 6.64 -5.15
C MET A 61 -21.88 7.48 -4.08
N GLY A 62 -21.14 8.10 -3.15
CA GLY A 62 -21.71 8.89 -2.07
C GLY A 62 -22.64 10.03 -2.50
N ASP A 63 -23.55 10.38 -1.59
CA ASP A 63 -24.52 11.48 -1.71
C ASP A 63 -24.06 12.77 -1.01
N GLY A 64 -22.76 12.87 -0.69
CA GLY A 64 -22.19 14.08 -0.09
C GLY A 64 -22.12 15.26 -1.06
N ASP A 65 -21.89 16.46 -0.52
CA ASP A 65 -21.76 17.71 -1.30
C ASP A 65 -20.50 17.76 -2.19
N GLN A 66 -19.61 16.76 -2.09
CA GLN A 66 -18.40 16.70 -2.91
C GLN A 66 -18.68 16.08 -4.29
N PRO A 67 -18.01 16.57 -5.35
CA PRO A 67 -18.13 15.97 -6.67
C PRO A 67 -17.72 14.50 -6.67
N ARG A 68 -18.58 13.64 -7.22
CA ARG A 68 -18.28 12.22 -7.43
C ARG A 68 -17.04 12.08 -8.31
N LEU A 69 -16.07 11.31 -7.84
CA LEU A 69 -14.86 11.00 -8.56
C LEU A 69 -15.08 9.81 -9.49
N VAL A 70 -14.38 9.79 -10.62
CA VAL A 70 -14.23 8.55 -11.40
C VAL A 70 -13.21 7.64 -10.71
N PRO A 71 -13.33 6.30 -10.80
CA PRO A 71 -12.44 5.35 -10.11
C PRO A 71 -10.94 5.60 -10.33
N SER A 72 -10.54 6.04 -11.51
CA SER A 72 -9.14 6.35 -11.81
C SER A 72 -8.59 7.51 -10.97
N ARG A 73 -9.43 8.49 -10.61
CA ARG A 73 -9.02 9.60 -9.72
C ARG A 73 -8.85 9.15 -8.28
N VAL A 74 -9.68 8.20 -7.83
CA VAL A 74 -9.53 7.57 -6.52
C VAL A 74 -8.21 6.79 -6.47
N MET A 75 -7.89 6.04 -7.52
CA MET A 75 -6.62 5.33 -7.65
C MET A 75 -5.41 6.28 -7.65
N ASP A 76 -5.45 7.37 -8.45
CA ASP A 76 -4.39 8.37 -8.47
C ASP A 76 -4.16 9.01 -7.07
N GLY A 77 -5.25 9.24 -6.33
CA GLY A 77 -5.20 9.78 -4.96
C GLY A 77 -4.61 8.79 -3.96
N LEU A 78 -5.03 7.52 -4.05
CA LEU A 78 -4.53 6.42 -3.23
C LEU A 78 -3.03 6.21 -3.43
N GLU A 79 -2.56 6.13 -4.68
CA GLU A 79 -1.14 5.97 -5.01
C GLU A 79 -0.31 7.10 -4.38
N ARG A 80 -0.77 8.35 -4.46
CA ARG A 80 -0.08 9.51 -3.87
C ARG A 80 -0.12 9.52 -2.34
N ALA A 81 -1.21 9.09 -1.73
CA ALA A 81 -1.33 9.03 -0.27
C ALA A 81 -0.40 7.96 0.30
N LEU A 82 -0.45 6.75 -0.25
CA LEU A 82 0.42 5.65 0.14
C LEU A 82 1.90 5.96 -0.12
N GLY A 83 2.24 6.54 -1.27
CA GLY A 83 3.61 6.96 -1.57
C GLY A 83 4.16 7.99 -0.56
N ARG A 84 3.31 8.92 -0.09
CA ARG A 84 3.70 9.88 0.96
C ARG A 84 3.92 9.20 2.30
N ILE A 85 3.00 8.33 2.72
CA ILE A 85 3.13 7.56 3.97
C ILE A 85 4.44 6.76 3.95
N MET A 86 4.71 6.04 2.85
CA MET A 86 5.94 5.26 2.73
C MET A 86 7.20 6.10 2.70
N THR A 87 7.17 7.26 2.05
CA THR A 87 8.33 8.17 2.07
C THR A 87 8.69 8.56 3.50
N GLU A 88 7.70 8.83 4.36
CA GLU A 88 7.93 9.16 5.77
C GLU A 88 8.41 7.95 6.57
N VAL A 89 7.84 6.76 6.34
CA VAL A 89 8.30 5.50 6.95
C VAL A 89 9.76 5.22 6.60
N VAL A 90 10.12 5.26 5.31
CA VAL A 90 11.50 4.98 4.86
C VAL A 90 12.46 6.04 5.36
N ARG A 91 12.07 7.33 5.40
CA ARG A 91 12.92 8.38 5.98
C ARG A 91 13.24 8.12 7.45
N HIS A 92 12.26 7.63 8.21
CA HIS A 92 12.47 7.27 9.62
C HIS A 92 13.50 6.14 9.78
N ASP A 93 13.34 5.04 9.03
CA ASP A 93 14.24 3.88 9.15
C ASP A 93 15.62 4.11 8.51
N ALA A 94 15.69 4.81 7.37
CA ALA A 94 16.96 5.16 6.72
C ALA A 94 17.81 6.08 7.61
N GLY A 95 17.18 6.96 8.40
CA GLY A 95 17.87 7.76 9.41
C GLY A 95 18.52 6.95 10.53
N GLN A 96 18.17 5.66 10.66
CA GLN A 96 18.69 4.72 11.66
C GLN A 96 19.56 3.60 11.04
N ASP A 97 19.84 3.65 9.73
CA ASP A 97 20.46 2.55 8.95
C ASP A 97 19.76 1.18 9.18
N ALA A 98 18.45 1.21 9.41
CA ALA A 98 17.65 0.02 9.67
C ALA A 98 17.03 -0.53 8.36
N PRO A 99 16.91 -1.85 8.20
CA PRO A 99 16.10 -2.42 7.12
C PRO A 99 14.61 -2.13 7.35
N LEU A 100 13.83 -2.21 6.27
CA LEU A 100 12.37 -2.14 6.32
C LEU A 100 11.83 -3.23 7.23
N ARG A 101 10.94 -2.84 8.14
CA ARG A 101 10.26 -3.74 9.06
C ARG A 101 9.15 -4.48 8.32
N PRO A 102 8.80 -5.72 8.73
CA PRO A 102 7.68 -6.45 8.15
C PRO A 102 6.32 -5.73 8.27
N VAL A 103 6.19 -4.85 9.27
CA VAL A 103 4.94 -4.19 9.65
C VAL A 103 5.19 -2.75 10.06
N TYR A 104 4.32 -1.85 9.60
CA TYR A 104 4.14 -0.52 10.15
C TYR A 104 2.67 -0.25 10.45
N ASP A 105 2.41 0.45 11.54
CA ASP A 105 1.08 0.93 11.91
C ASP A 105 1.07 2.44 11.88
N VAL A 106 0.12 3.02 11.13
CA VAL A 106 -0.09 4.46 11.06
C VAL A 106 -1.55 4.80 11.35
N THR A 107 -1.81 6.00 11.84
CA THR A 107 -3.19 6.53 11.94
C THR A 107 -3.46 7.39 10.72
N SER A 108 -4.55 7.13 10.01
CA SER A 108 -4.91 7.83 8.79
C SER A 108 -6.42 7.73 8.51
N ASP A 109 -6.94 8.73 7.82
CA ASP A 109 -8.28 8.78 7.23
C ASP A 109 -8.34 8.15 5.82
N LEU A 110 -7.26 7.50 5.36
CA LEU A 110 -7.12 7.01 3.99
C LEU A 110 -8.29 6.14 3.52
N PHE A 111 -8.90 5.36 4.41
CA PHE A 111 -10.01 4.45 4.10
C PHE A 111 -11.36 4.88 4.70
N GLY A 112 -11.52 6.15 5.07
CA GLY A 112 -12.76 6.71 5.62
C GLY A 112 -12.52 7.55 6.87
N ALA A 113 -13.18 7.22 7.98
CA ALA A 113 -12.91 7.87 9.25
C ALA A 113 -11.45 7.62 9.69
N GLU A 114 -10.86 8.60 10.37
CA GLU A 114 -9.50 8.48 10.92
C GLU A 114 -9.40 7.23 11.80
N GLY A 115 -8.42 6.38 11.50
CA GLY A 115 -8.24 5.11 12.18
C GLY A 115 -6.92 4.42 11.82
N PRO A 116 -6.68 3.20 12.35
CA PRO A 116 -5.45 2.47 12.08
C PRO A 116 -5.41 1.99 10.63
N VAL A 117 -4.25 2.20 10.00
CA VAL A 117 -3.87 1.61 8.72
C VAL A 117 -2.60 0.83 8.95
N GLU A 118 -2.66 -0.45 8.63
CA GLU A 118 -1.53 -1.34 8.68
C GLU A 118 -0.87 -1.39 7.31
N ILE A 119 0.46 -1.33 7.30
CA ILE A 119 1.29 -1.49 6.12
C ILE A 119 2.16 -2.73 6.32
N ARG A 120 1.89 -3.76 5.53
CA ARG A 120 2.68 -4.99 5.49
C ARG A 120 3.69 -4.93 4.37
N MET A 121 4.94 -5.20 4.72
CA MET A 121 6.05 -5.41 3.78
C MET A 121 6.13 -6.90 3.49
N LEU A 122 5.96 -7.28 2.22
CA LEU A 122 5.88 -8.68 1.78
C LEU A 122 6.89 -8.94 0.67
N VAL A 123 7.24 -10.19 0.44
CA VAL A 123 7.95 -10.62 -0.78
C VAL A 123 7.06 -11.60 -1.54
N ASP A 124 6.83 -11.36 -2.82
CA ASP A 124 6.16 -12.34 -3.67
C ASP A 124 7.04 -13.58 -3.80
N ARG A 125 6.52 -14.73 -3.37
CA ARG A 125 7.29 -15.98 -3.33
C ARG A 125 7.72 -16.48 -4.71
N THR A 126 7.01 -16.07 -5.77
CA THR A 126 7.25 -16.55 -7.14
C THR A 126 8.34 -15.73 -7.84
N THR A 127 8.31 -14.42 -7.66
CA THR A 127 9.19 -13.47 -8.38
C THR A 127 10.32 -12.94 -7.51
N GLY A 128 10.23 -13.06 -6.19
CA GLY A 128 11.17 -12.47 -5.24
C GLY A 128 11.05 -10.95 -5.12
N VAL A 129 10.03 -10.35 -5.74
CA VAL A 129 9.79 -8.90 -5.71
C VAL A 129 9.20 -8.52 -4.35
N ALA A 130 9.82 -7.54 -3.67
CA ALA A 130 9.22 -6.94 -2.49
C ALA A 130 7.99 -6.11 -2.88
N CYS A 131 6.95 -6.18 -2.08
CA CYS A 131 5.66 -5.53 -2.29
C CYS A 131 5.19 -4.91 -0.97
N MET A 132 4.34 -3.91 -1.09
CA MET A 132 3.61 -3.34 0.03
C MET A 132 2.13 -3.70 -0.07
N LEU A 133 1.53 -4.06 1.05
CA LEU A 133 0.09 -4.20 1.20
C LEU A 133 -0.39 -3.28 2.32
N ALA A 134 -1.29 -2.35 2.01
CA ALA A 134 -1.81 -1.38 2.96
C ALA A 134 -3.33 -1.52 3.13
N GLY A 135 -3.83 -1.43 4.35
CA GLY A 135 -5.27 -1.50 4.61
C GLY A 135 -5.62 -1.41 6.09
N PRO A 136 -6.91 -1.28 6.43
CA PRO A 136 -7.37 -1.44 7.80
C PRO A 136 -6.98 -2.83 8.35
N PRO A 137 -6.57 -2.95 9.63
CA PRO A 137 -6.09 -4.22 10.18
C PRO A 137 -7.05 -5.40 10.00
N ALA A 138 -8.37 -5.16 10.12
CA ALA A 138 -9.38 -6.19 9.92
C ALA A 138 -9.42 -6.73 8.47
N ASP A 139 -9.21 -5.85 7.48
CA ASP A 139 -9.20 -6.23 6.07
C ASP A 139 -7.90 -7.00 5.74
N ILE A 140 -6.77 -6.66 6.39
CA ILE A 140 -5.50 -7.38 6.25
C ILE A 140 -5.57 -8.77 6.89
N ALA A 141 -6.11 -8.86 8.12
CA ALA A 141 -6.23 -10.13 8.84
C ALA A 141 -7.11 -11.17 8.13
N ALA A 142 -8.01 -10.73 7.25
CA ALA A 142 -8.85 -11.60 6.43
C ALA A 142 -8.12 -12.22 5.22
N LEU A 143 -6.89 -11.79 4.94
CA LEU A 143 -6.08 -12.31 3.84
C LEU A 143 -5.24 -13.50 4.32
N PRO A 144 -5.08 -14.56 3.50
CA PRO A 144 -4.21 -15.68 3.81
C PRO A 144 -2.74 -15.29 3.57
N LEU A 145 -2.19 -14.47 4.46
CA LEU A 145 -0.80 -13.96 4.39
C LEU A 145 0.21 -14.89 5.09
N GLU A 146 -0.18 -16.12 5.39
CA GLU A 146 0.72 -17.09 5.98
C GLU A 146 1.91 -17.36 5.05
N SER A 147 3.11 -17.31 5.61
CA SER A 147 4.30 -17.79 4.93
C SER A 147 4.08 -19.28 4.62
N ALA A 148 4.06 -19.63 3.33
CA ALA A 148 4.16 -21.04 2.98
C ALA A 148 5.47 -21.60 3.58
N PRO A 149 5.45 -22.81 4.17
CA PRO A 149 6.65 -23.44 4.71
C PRO A 149 7.74 -23.65 3.65
#